data_AF-A0A0D8XA43-F1
#
_entry.id   AF-A0A0D8XA43-F1
#
_cell.length_a   1.000
_cell.length_b   1.000
_cell.length_c   1.000
_cell.angle_alpha   90.00
_cell.angle_beta   90.00
_cell.angle_gamma   90.00
#
_symmetry.space_group_name_H-M   'P 1'
#
loop_
_entity.id
_entity.type
_entity.pdbx_description
1 polymer ?
#
loop_
_entity_poly.entity_id
_entity_poly.type
_entity_poly.pdbx_seq_one_letter_code
_entity_poly.pdbx_strand_id
1 'polypeptide(L)'
;MIQDRELIWRYTVSDIERNTIEQLKGQHTKFLKNHAIEVLSNARITADSERCMAGRICKIVENKEILVISTEDDISVVIPSLPDEIGNEITYNDKNSSTTFKLQDIIYIGEQTQCYNYTVTIARGEKTTKKKLKAFLYVWDPLRLPISFEELLNVLALSTEERMACVSNRRKEIFFLLHMIFTYVTIIKQPISIVETFQFHTDNFNGAPMDRCEMLCVMAFVLEWAHQTNSIPMELLKKHYEWCYTYARMSNFYMNHSNM
;
A
#
# COMPACT_ATOMS: atom_id res chain seq x y z
N MET A 1 -8.22 -1.98 -21.66
CA MET A 1 -7.32 -2.05 -20.50
C MET A 1 -6.83 -3.49 -20.45
N ILE A 2 -5.57 -3.76 -20.75
CA ILE A 2 -5.04 -5.13 -20.72
C ILE A 2 -4.73 -5.42 -19.26
N GLN A 3 -5.48 -6.37 -18.70
CA GLN A 3 -5.43 -6.76 -17.30
C GLN A 3 -4.54 -7.99 -17.23
N ASP A 4 -3.36 -7.88 -16.59
CA ASP A 4 -2.32 -8.94 -16.62
C ASP A 4 -2.67 -10.18 -15.76
N ARG A 5 -3.83 -10.21 -15.10
CA ARG A 5 -4.30 -11.31 -14.25
C ARG A 5 -5.82 -11.48 -14.31
N GLU A 6 -6.30 -12.72 -14.23
CA GLU A 6 -7.73 -13.02 -14.15
C GLU A 6 -8.37 -12.41 -12.90
N LEU A 7 -9.50 -11.72 -13.10
CA LEU A 7 -10.39 -11.28 -12.02
C LEU A 7 -10.92 -12.53 -11.30
N ILE A 8 -10.38 -12.81 -10.10
CA ILE A 8 -10.78 -13.97 -9.30
C ILE A 8 -12.21 -13.81 -8.75
N TRP A 9 -12.71 -12.57 -8.65
CA TRP A 9 -14.06 -12.27 -8.21
C TRP A 9 -14.80 -11.45 -9.27
N ARG A 10 -15.87 -12.00 -9.85
CA ARG A 10 -16.81 -11.26 -10.69
C ARG A 10 -18.19 -11.36 -10.07
N TYR A 11 -18.68 -10.25 -9.53
CA TYR A 11 -20.12 -10.10 -9.30
C TYR A 11 -20.81 -9.85 -10.65
N THR A 12 -21.87 -10.58 -10.90
CA THR A 12 -22.72 -10.38 -12.08
C THR A 12 -23.63 -9.17 -11.86
N VAL A 13 -24.13 -8.56 -12.93
CA VAL A 13 -25.08 -7.43 -12.83
C VAL A 13 -26.35 -7.79 -12.04
N SER A 14 -26.63 -9.09 -11.92
CA SER A 14 -27.79 -9.66 -11.23
C SER A 14 -27.63 -9.89 -9.73
N ASP A 15 -26.47 -9.64 -9.13
CA ASP A 15 -26.27 -9.92 -7.70
C ASP A 15 -27.01 -8.91 -6.81
N ILE A 16 -27.85 -9.42 -5.90
CA ILE A 16 -28.71 -8.62 -5.00
C ILE A 16 -27.89 -7.68 -4.11
N GLU A 17 -26.68 -8.11 -3.74
CA GLU A 17 -25.70 -7.32 -2.97
C GLU A 17 -25.29 -6.02 -3.71
N ARG A 18 -25.49 -5.94 -5.04
CA ARG A 18 -25.17 -4.80 -5.87
C ARG A 18 -26.11 -3.61 -5.71
N ASN A 19 -27.35 -3.80 -5.29
CA ASN A 19 -28.31 -2.69 -5.13
C ASN A 19 -28.11 -1.87 -3.85
N THR A 20 -27.50 -2.46 -2.82
CA THR A 20 -27.02 -1.75 -1.62
C THR A 20 -25.87 -0.78 -1.97
N ILE A 21 -25.23 -0.94 -3.14
CA ILE A 21 -23.99 -0.26 -3.56
C ILE A 21 -24.21 1.18 -4.03
N GLU A 22 -25.38 1.55 -4.55
CA GLU A 22 -25.59 2.93 -5.00
C GLU A 22 -25.54 3.95 -3.85
N GLN A 23 -26.03 3.58 -2.66
CA GLN A 23 -25.90 4.39 -1.46
C GLN A 23 -24.44 4.45 -0.96
N LEU A 24 -23.70 3.36 -1.15
CA LEU A 24 -22.28 3.27 -0.80
C LEU A 24 -21.39 4.14 -1.70
N LYS A 25 -21.69 4.30 -3.00
CA LYS A 25 -20.91 5.15 -3.93
C LYS A 25 -20.71 6.58 -3.43
N GLY A 26 -21.74 7.18 -2.82
CA GLY A 26 -21.66 8.53 -2.25
C GLY A 26 -20.73 8.61 -1.03
N GLN A 27 -20.85 7.64 -0.12
CA GLN A 27 -19.95 7.51 1.03
C GLN A 27 -18.51 7.21 0.58
N HIS A 28 -18.36 6.36 -0.42
CA HIS A 28 -17.09 5.97 -1.00
C HIS A 28 -16.37 7.16 -1.64
N THR A 29 -17.10 8.02 -2.36
CA THR A 29 -16.52 9.22 -2.98
C THR A 29 -15.99 10.19 -1.91
N LYS A 30 -16.71 10.35 -0.80
CA LYS A 30 -16.25 11.18 0.33
C LYS A 30 -15.02 10.57 0.99
N PHE A 31 -15.01 9.25 1.20
CA PHE A 31 -13.85 8.52 1.69
C PHE A 31 -12.62 8.72 0.78
N LEU A 32 -12.75 8.47 -0.53
CA LEU A 32 -11.67 8.61 -1.51
C LEU A 32 -11.03 10.00 -1.49
N LYS A 33 -11.87 11.03 -1.38
CA LYS A 33 -11.41 12.41 -1.42
C LYS A 33 -10.68 12.83 -0.15
N ASN A 34 -11.15 12.37 1.01
CA ASN A 34 -10.75 12.93 2.29
C ASN A 34 -9.82 12.03 3.10
N HIS A 35 -9.84 10.73 2.85
CA HIS A 35 -9.25 9.74 3.75
C HIS A 35 -8.47 8.64 3.04
N ALA A 36 -8.76 8.32 1.78
CA ALA A 36 -8.00 7.30 1.08
C ALA A 36 -6.56 7.76 0.83
N ILE A 37 -5.61 6.87 1.14
CA ILE A 37 -4.24 7.04 0.68
C ILE A 37 -4.21 7.08 -0.85
N GLU A 38 -3.49 8.05 -1.40
CA GLU A 38 -3.29 8.10 -2.85
C GLU A 38 -2.32 6.99 -3.25
N VAL A 39 -2.77 6.08 -4.11
CA VAL A 39 -1.90 4.99 -4.58
C VAL A 39 -1.36 5.31 -5.98
N LEU A 40 -0.06 5.55 -6.04
CA LEU A 40 0.65 5.87 -7.26
C LEU A 40 0.86 4.61 -8.11
N SER A 41 1.06 4.82 -9.42
CA SER A 41 1.49 3.74 -10.31
C SER A 41 2.87 3.21 -9.84
N ASN A 42 3.08 1.89 -9.90
CA ASN A 42 4.35 1.25 -9.49
C ASN A 42 5.52 1.99 -10.14
N ALA A 43 6.57 2.39 -9.44
CA ALA A 43 7.61 3.18 -10.11
C ALA A 43 8.56 2.34 -10.98
N ARG A 44 8.57 1.00 -10.85
CA ARG A 44 9.33 0.10 -11.74
C ARG A 44 8.67 -0.03 -13.12
N ILE A 45 9.19 0.70 -14.12
CA ILE A 45 9.02 0.46 -15.56
C ILE A 45 10.36 -0.07 -16.07
N THR A 46 10.37 -0.91 -17.10
CA THR A 46 11.59 -1.11 -17.89
C THR A 46 12.16 0.25 -18.29
N ALA A 47 13.46 0.44 -18.08
CA ALA A 47 14.15 1.73 -18.18
C ALA A 47 14.02 2.42 -19.55
N ASP A 48 13.50 1.72 -20.57
CA ASP A 48 13.40 2.14 -21.96
C ASP A 48 12.45 3.35 -22.21
N SER A 49 11.79 3.89 -21.18
CA SER A 49 11.06 5.17 -21.28
C SER A 49 11.37 6.11 -20.11
N GLU A 50 12.50 6.81 -20.20
CA GLU A 50 12.91 7.89 -19.29
C GLU A 50 11.79 8.92 -19.07
N ARG A 51 10.97 9.18 -20.10
CA ARG A 51 9.83 10.10 -20.02
C ARG A 51 8.72 9.60 -19.08
N CYS A 52 8.43 8.31 -19.09
CA CYS A 52 7.44 7.72 -18.18
C CYS A 52 7.93 7.75 -16.73
N MET A 53 9.24 7.54 -16.54
CA MET A 53 9.88 7.64 -15.23
C MET A 53 9.82 9.07 -14.67
N ALA A 54 10.20 10.07 -15.46
CA ALA A 54 10.16 11.46 -15.02
C ALA A 54 8.75 11.93 -14.64
N GLY A 55 7.72 11.49 -15.37
CA GLY A 55 6.32 11.77 -15.02
C GLY A 55 5.87 11.13 -13.70
N ARG A 56 6.35 9.92 -13.38
CA ARG A 56 6.07 9.26 -12.08
C ARG A 56 6.82 9.93 -10.94
N ILE A 57 8.08 10.29 -11.16
CA ILE A 57 8.89 11.07 -10.22
C ILE A 57 8.22 12.42 -9.90
N CYS A 58 7.66 13.11 -10.90
CA CYS A 58 6.91 14.34 -10.68
C CYS A 58 5.75 14.16 -9.68
N LYS A 59 4.96 13.09 -9.80
CA LYS A 59 3.87 12.79 -8.86
C LYS A 59 4.39 12.45 -7.46
N ILE A 60 5.50 11.71 -7.36
CA ILE A 60 6.13 11.38 -6.09
C ILE A 60 6.52 12.67 -5.36
N VAL A 61 7.18 13.59 -6.06
CA VAL A 61 7.67 14.82 -5.41
C VAL A 61 6.55 15.79 -5.07
N GLU A 62 5.37 15.74 -5.69
CA GLU A 62 4.21 16.57 -5.29
C GLU A 62 3.84 16.36 -3.81
N ASN A 63 4.19 15.20 -3.26
CA ASN A 63 3.95 14.85 -1.87
C ASN A 63 5.14 15.23 -0.97
N LYS A 64 4.85 15.61 0.27
CA LYS A 64 5.89 15.85 1.30
C LYS A 64 6.41 14.55 1.89
N GLU A 65 5.53 13.56 1.98
CA GLU A 65 5.80 12.26 2.54
C GLU A 65 5.21 11.19 1.63
N ILE A 66 5.93 10.08 1.47
CA ILE A 66 5.47 8.92 0.71
C ILE A 66 5.70 7.65 1.52
N LEU A 67 4.80 6.68 1.36
CA LEU A 67 4.98 5.31 1.80
C LEU A 67 5.49 4.50 0.62
N VAL A 68 6.61 3.80 0.82
CA VAL A 68 7.23 2.92 -0.16
C VAL A 68 7.13 1.49 0.35
N ILE A 69 6.27 0.67 -0.25
CA ILE A 69 6.15 -0.75 0.12
C ILE A 69 7.02 -1.58 -0.81
N SER A 70 8.06 -2.19 -0.25
CA SER A 70 9.02 -3.01 -0.99
C SER A 70 9.00 -4.46 -0.52
N THR A 71 9.40 -5.38 -1.38
CA THR A 71 9.64 -6.78 -1.04
C THR A 71 11.04 -7.01 -0.46
N GLU A 72 11.92 -6.01 -0.60
CA GLU A 72 13.34 -6.06 -0.29
C GLU A 72 13.73 -4.80 0.50
N ASP A 73 14.79 -4.88 1.30
CA ASP A 73 15.36 -3.75 2.03
C ASP A 73 16.19 -2.84 1.10
N ASP A 74 15.57 -2.43 0.00
CA ASP A 74 16.12 -1.55 -1.01
C ASP A 74 14.98 -0.74 -1.64
N ILE A 75 15.04 0.58 -1.45
CA ILE A 75 14.06 1.54 -1.98
C ILE A 75 14.11 1.64 -3.51
N SER A 76 15.27 1.33 -4.11
CA SER A 76 15.50 1.39 -5.54
C SER A 76 14.72 0.32 -6.32
N VAL A 77 14.37 -0.79 -5.64
CA VAL A 77 13.50 -1.85 -6.17
C VAL A 77 12.11 -1.32 -6.51
N VAL A 78 11.63 -0.33 -5.75
CA VAL A 78 10.34 0.31 -5.99
C VAL A 78 10.49 1.54 -6.89
N ILE A 79 11.44 2.42 -6.58
CA ILE A 79 11.72 3.66 -7.31
C ILE A 79 13.12 3.55 -7.94
N PRO A 80 13.24 3.16 -9.21
CA PRO A 80 14.52 2.92 -9.87
C PRO A 80 15.54 4.05 -9.66
N SER A 81 16.75 3.66 -9.24
CA SER A 81 17.91 4.55 -9.05
C SER A 81 17.77 5.61 -7.95
N LEU A 82 16.74 5.52 -7.10
CA LEU A 82 16.64 6.42 -5.95
C LEU A 82 17.78 6.11 -4.98
N PRO A 83 18.50 7.13 -4.44
CA PRO A 83 19.67 6.89 -3.61
C PRO A 83 19.30 6.23 -2.28
N ASP A 84 20.06 5.22 -1.90
CA ASP A 84 19.96 4.45 -0.67
C ASP A 84 21.13 4.68 0.30
N GLU A 85 22.23 5.29 -0.18
CA GLU A 85 23.37 5.70 0.66
C GLU A 85 23.40 7.22 0.91
N ILE A 86 23.75 7.59 2.14
CA ILE A 86 23.76 9.00 2.58
C ILE A 86 24.79 9.81 1.77
N GLY A 87 24.34 10.97 1.27
CA GLY A 87 25.16 11.87 0.47
C GLY A 87 25.08 11.62 -1.04
N ASN A 88 24.65 10.43 -1.47
CA ASN A 88 24.45 10.11 -2.88
C ASN A 88 23.29 10.93 -3.46
N GLU A 89 23.40 11.21 -4.75
CA GLU A 89 22.41 11.96 -5.51
C GLU A 89 22.10 11.31 -6.86
N ILE A 90 20.85 11.45 -7.29
CA ILE A 90 20.40 11.04 -8.62
C ILE A 90 19.60 12.18 -9.24
N THR A 91 19.73 12.36 -10.56
CA THR A 91 18.95 13.35 -11.30
C THR A 91 18.09 12.67 -12.36
N TYR A 92 16.78 12.89 -12.29
CA TYR A 92 15.83 12.50 -13.32
C TYR A 92 15.56 13.68 -14.24
N ASN A 93 15.81 13.50 -15.54
CA ASN A 93 15.60 14.54 -16.55
C ASN A 93 14.27 14.30 -17.28
N ASP A 94 13.43 15.34 -17.32
CA ASP A 94 12.32 15.49 -18.25
C ASP A 94 12.65 16.59 -19.27
N LYS A 95 11.91 16.67 -20.37
CA LYS A 95 12.16 17.59 -21.49
C LYS A 95 12.42 19.04 -21.06
N ASN A 96 11.72 19.53 -20.04
CA ASN A 96 11.79 20.92 -19.58
C ASN A 96 12.12 21.05 -18.08
N SER A 97 12.47 19.96 -17.40
CA SER A 97 12.73 19.99 -15.96
C SER A 97 13.67 18.89 -15.53
N SER A 98 14.56 19.16 -14.59
CA SER A 98 15.32 18.14 -13.90
C SER A 98 14.92 18.08 -12.43
N THR A 99 14.88 16.86 -11.88
CA THR A 99 14.60 16.61 -10.47
C THR A 99 15.74 15.82 -9.88
N THR A 100 16.49 16.43 -8.98
CA THR A 100 17.62 15.82 -8.28
C THR A 100 17.21 15.45 -6.86
N PHE A 101 17.42 14.20 -6.48
CA PHE A 101 17.25 13.72 -5.11
C PHE A 101 18.63 13.55 -4.49
N LYS A 102 18.80 14.04 -3.27
CA LYS A 102 20.00 13.82 -2.46
C LYS A 102 19.61 13.29 -1.09
N LEU A 103 20.05 12.07 -0.77
CA LEU A 103 19.77 11.46 0.53
C LEU A 103 20.56 12.16 1.64
N GLN A 104 19.86 12.61 2.69
CA GLN A 104 20.46 13.34 3.82
C GLN A 104 20.67 12.43 5.02
N ASP A 105 19.68 11.61 5.34
CA ASP A 105 19.71 10.70 6.47
C ASP A 105 18.78 9.49 6.24
N ILE A 106 18.98 8.47 7.06
CA ILE A 106 18.11 7.30 7.18
C ILE A 106 17.85 7.07 8.66
N ILE A 107 16.59 6.94 9.05
CA ILE A 107 16.15 6.73 10.44
C ILE A 107 15.34 5.43 10.51
N TYR A 108 15.70 4.53 11.43
CA TYR A 108 14.89 3.34 11.71
C TYR A 108 13.68 3.71 12.55
N ILE A 109 12.49 3.41 12.04
CA ILE A 109 11.20 3.68 12.71
C ILE A 109 10.66 2.40 13.35
N GLY A 110 10.91 1.25 12.72
CA GLY A 110 10.55 -0.08 13.21
C GLY A 110 11.53 -1.13 12.69
N GLU A 111 11.22 -2.41 12.90
CA GLU A 111 12.07 -3.52 12.46
C GLU A 111 12.05 -3.70 10.92
N GLN A 112 10.93 -3.34 10.30
CA GLN A 112 10.67 -3.43 8.86
C GLN A 112 10.46 -2.05 8.22
N THR A 113 10.58 -0.97 8.98
CA THR A 113 10.27 0.39 8.53
C THR A 113 11.44 1.35 8.73
N GLN A 114 11.89 1.94 7.64
CA GLN A 114 12.94 2.96 7.62
C GLN A 114 12.40 4.25 7.01
N CYS A 115 12.88 5.40 7.48
CA CYS A 115 12.55 6.72 6.95
C CYS A 115 13.79 7.31 6.27
N TYR A 116 13.70 7.52 4.96
CA TYR A 116 14.72 8.15 4.14
C TYR A 116 14.37 9.63 3.98
N ASN A 117 15.25 10.53 4.42
CA ASN A 117 15.04 11.96 4.28
C ASN A 117 15.84 12.51 3.09
N TYR A 118 15.13 12.92 2.05
CA TYR A 118 15.73 13.49 0.84
C TYR A 118 15.61 15.01 0.81
N THR A 119 16.67 15.66 0.31
CA THR A 119 16.55 16.99 -0.28
C THR A 119 16.29 16.83 -1.77
N VAL A 120 15.17 17.38 -2.23
CA VAL A 120 14.77 17.34 -3.64
C VAL A 120 14.96 18.73 -4.24
N THR A 121 15.76 18.82 -5.30
CA THR A 121 15.96 20.04 -6.08
C THR A 121 15.27 19.88 -7.43
N ILE A 122 14.34 20.77 -7.74
CA ILE A 122 13.60 20.78 -9.02
C ILE A 122 14.02 22.02 -9.79
N ALA A 123 14.67 21.83 -10.93
CA ALA A 123 15.00 22.89 -11.87
C ALA A 123 14.01 22.88 -13.05
N ARG A 124 13.41 24.04 -13.36
CA ARG A 124 12.48 24.26 -14.47
C ARG A 124 12.88 25.57 -15.17
N GLY A 125 13.64 25.45 -16.26
CA GLY A 125 14.30 26.60 -16.87
C GLY A 125 15.23 27.30 -15.87
N GLU A 126 15.06 28.60 -15.67
CA GLU A 126 15.86 29.40 -14.72
C GLU A 126 15.39 29.25 -13.26
N LYS A 127 14.21 28.68 -13.01
CA LYS A 127 13.67 28.55 -11.65
C LYS A 127 14.15 27.24 -11.02
N THR A 128 14.80 27.37 -9.88
CA THR A 128 15.18 26.23 -9.04
C THR A 128 14.42 26.29 -7.71
N THR A 129 13.79 25.18 -7.35
CA THR A 129 13.10 25.02 -6.06
C THR A 129 13.71 23.87 -5.28
N LYS A 130 13.87 24.04 -3.97
CA LYS A 130 14.35 22.99 -3.07
C LYS A 130 13.27 22.66 -2.06
N LYS A 131 13.07 21.37 -1.78
CA LYS A 131 12.14 20.89 -0.76
C LYS A 131 12.66 19.63 -0.09
N LYS A 132 12.04 19.25 1.02
CA LYS A 132 12.27 17.98 1.69
C LYS A 132 11.21 16.98 1.27
N LEU A 133 11.61 15.73 1.13
CA LEU A 133 10.73 14.58 0.94
C LEU A 133 11.13 13.52 1.96
N LYS A 134 10.15 13.02 2.73
CA LYS A 134 10.35 11.82 3.54
C LYS A 134 9.79 10.61 2.79
N ALA A 135 10.59 9.56 2.66
CA ALA A 135 10.12 8.29 2.12
C ALA A 135 10.20 7.22 3.20
N PHE A 136 9.05 6.71 3.61
CA PHE A 136 8.96 5.61 4.57
C PHE A 136 9.01 4.29 3.80
N LEU A 137 10.16 3.62 3.81
CA LEU A 137 10.32 2.29 3.26
C LEU A 137 9.79 1.27 4.26
N TYR A 138 8.71 0.57 3.91
CA TYR A 138 8.20 -0.58 4.64
C TYR A 138 8.50 -1.86 3.85
N VAL A 139 9.30 -2.74 4.44
CA VAL A 139 9.74 -4.00 3.83
C VAL A 139 8.73 -5.10 4.16
N TRP A 140 7.92 -5.44 3.16
CA TRP A 140 6.87 -6.45 3.28
C TRP A 140 7.24 -7.72 2.48
N ASP A 141 7.92 -8.65 3.15
CA ASP A 141 8.46 -9.91 2.58
C ASP A 141 7.41 -10.71 1.78
N PRO A 142 7.62 -10.95 0.47
CA PRO A 142 6.67 -11.54 -0.47
C PRO A 142 6.20 -12.95 -0.09
N LEU A 143 6.98 -13.69 0.71
CA LEU A 143 6.65 -15.05 1.11
C LEU A 143 5.87 -15.08 2.42
N ARG A 144 6.11 -14.14 3.32
CA ARG A 144 5.51 -14.16 4.66
C ARG A 144 4.18 -13.43 4.70
N LEU A 145 3.14 -14.15 5.15
CA LEU A 145 2.02 -13.52 5.82
C LEU A 145 2.59 -12.80 7.06
N PRO A 146 2.19 -11.56 7.38
CA PRO A 146 2.85 -10.77 8.40
C PRO A 146 2.97 -11.57 9.71
N ILE A 147 4.21 -11.74 10.20
CA ILE A 147 4.48 -12.47 11.45
C ILE A 147 4.23 -11.56 12.65
N SER A 148 4.38 -10.23 12.46
CA SER A 148 3.98 -9.20 13.40
C SER A 148 3.01 -8.25 12.71
N PHE A 149 1.80 -8.14 13.28
CA PHE A 149 0.77 -7.22 12.80
C PHE A 149 0.92 -5.81 13.37
N GLU A 150 1.74 -5.65 14.42
CA GLU A 150 1.98 -4.38 15.09
C GLU A 150 2.66 -3.36 14.17
N GLU A 151 3.68 -3.79 13.44
CA GLU A 151 4.39 -2.87 12.54
C GLU A 151 3.51 -2.46 11.35
N LEU A 152 2.73 -3.38 10.79
CA LEU A 152 1.75 -3.06 9.76
C LEU A 152 0.66 -2.09 10.28
N LEU A 153 0.20 -2.26 11.53
CA LEU A 153 -0.71 -1.31 12.18
C LEU A 153 -0.07 0.07 12.34
N ASN A 154 1.20 0.16 12.72
CA ASN A 154 1.94 1.41 12.83
C ASN A 154 2.08 2.11 11.47
N VAL A 155 2.37 1.35 10.40
CA VAL A 155 2.43 1.88 9.04
C VAL A 155 1.05 2.38 8.58
N LEU A 156 -0.03 1.65 8.90
CA LEU A 156 -1.40 2.07 8.61
C LEU A 156 -1.74 3.38 9.34
N ALA A 157 -1.42 3.48 10.63
CA ALA A 157 -1.61 4.69 11.42
C ALA A 157 -0.84 5.88 10.81
N LEU A 158 0.45 5.70 10.55
CA LEU A 158 1.32 6.70 9.92
C LEU A 158 0.72 7.23 8.60
N SER A 159 0.22 6.33 7.76
CA SER A 159 -0.35 6.68 6.46
C SER A 159 -1.70 7.42 6.53
N THR A 160 -2.35 7.45 7.70
CA THR A 160 -3.62 8.16 7.93
C THR A 160 -3.47 9.54 8.58
N GLU A 161 -2.31 9.85 9.18
CA GLU A 161 -2.08 11.11 9.91
C GLU A 161 -1.89 12.30 8.98
N GLU A 162 -1.05 12.14 7.96
CA GLU A 162 -0.85 13.13 6.90
C GLU A 162 -1.25 12.56 5.55
N ARG A 163 -1.62 13.44 4.61
CA ARG A 163 -1.96 13.04 3.25
C ARG A 163 -0.69 12.54 2.54
N MET A 164 -0.41 11.26 2.71
CA MET A 164 0.70 10.53 2.15
C MET A 164 0.28 9.88 0.83
N ALA A 165 1.24 9.67 -0.07
CA ALA A 165 1.04 8.84 -1.25
C ALA A 165 1.79 7.51 -1.09
N CYS A 166 1.16 6.41 -1.50
CA CYS A 166 1.77 5.08 -1.50
C CYS A 166 2.31 4.75 -2.90
N VAL A 167 3.55 4.27 -2.94
CA VAL A 167 4.16 3.64 -4.11
C VAL A 167 4.71 2.27 -3.70
N SER A 168 4.67 1.31 -4.62
CA SER A 168 5.03 -0.06 -4.30
C SER A 168 5.45 -0.86 -5.53
N ASN A 169 6.30 -1.87 -5.32
CA ASN A 169 6.56 -2.90 -6.32
C ASN A 169 5.58 -4.09 -6.23
N ARG A 170 4.98 -4.37 -5.06
CA ARG A 170 4.00 -5.43 -4.81
C ARG A 170 3.20 -5.17 -3.52
N ARG A 171 1.96 -5.68 -3.43
CA ARG A 171 1.08 -5.66 -2.24
C ARG A 171 0.40 -4.33 -1.93
N LYS A 172 0.48 -3.34 -2.82
CA LYS A 172 -0.28 -2.08 -2.67
C LYS A 172 -1.80 -2.31 -2.67
N GLU A 173 -2.29 -3.33 -3.35
CA GLU A 173 -3.70 -3.75 -3.36
C GLU A 173 -4.14 -4.14 -1.94
N ILE A 174 -3.39 -5.06 -1.32
CA ILE A 174 -3.60 -5.52 0.06
C ILE A 174 -3.52 -4.33 1.02
N PHE A 175 -2.46 -3.52 0.90
CA PHE A 175 -2.26 -2.38 1.76
C PHE A 175 -3.40 -1.38 1.67
N PHE A 176 -3.86 -1.04 0.46
CA PHE A 176 -4.97 -0.12 0.26
C PHE A 176 -6.25 -0.61 0.92
N LEU A 177 -6.52 -1.92 0.82
CA LEU A 177 -7.66 -2.53 1.47
C LEU A 177 -7.57 -2.44 2.99
N LEU A 178 -6.40 -2.78 3.57
CA LEU A 178 -6.15 -2.69 5.01
C LEU A 178 -6.22 -1.24 5.50
N HIS A 179 -5.67 -0.30 4.74
CA HIS A 179 -5.76 1.14 5.00
C HIS A 179 -7.22 1.58 5.10
N MET A 180 -8.05 1.12 4.17
CA MET A 180 -9.47 1.45 4.19
C MET A 180 -10.18 0.88 5.42
N ILE A 181 -9.99 -0.41 5.72
CA ILE A 181 -10.58 -1.03 6.92
C ILE A 181 -10.13 -0.26 8.17
N PHE A 182 -8.82 -0.03 8.31
CA PHE A 182 -8.24 0.70 9.43
C PHE A 182 -8.88 2.07 9.57
N THR A 183 -8.93 2.84 8.48
CA THR A 183 -9.50 4.19 8.47
C THR A 183 -10.97 4.22 8.84
N TYR A 184 -11.77 3.26 8.35
CA TYR A 184 -13.18 3.16 8.71
C TYR A 184 -13.36 2.89 10.21
N VAL A 185 -12.55 1.99 10.76
CA VAL A 185 -12.62 1.59 12.17
C VAL A 185 -12.08 2.68 13.11
N THR A 186 -10.92 3.27 12.82
CA THR A 186 -10.20 4.15 13.77
C THR A 186 -10.49 5.63 13.56
N ILE A 187 -10.57 6.08 12.30
CA ILE A 187 -10.71 7.51 11.96
C ILE A 187 -12.17 7.88 11.80
N ILE A 188 -12.90 7.17 10.94
CA ILE A 188 -14.30 7.45 10.61
C ILE A 188 -15.25 6.90 11.70
N LYS A 189 -14.84 5.83 12.38
CA LYS A 189 -15.59 5.13 13.43
C LYS A 189 -16.96 4.66 12.95
N GLN A 190 -17.00 4.11 11.75
CA GLN A 190 -18.20 3.52 11.14
C GLN A 190 -17.97 2.04 10.86
N PRO A 191 -18.99 1.18 11.06
CA PRO A 191 -18.89 -0.21 10.68
C PRO A 191 -18.76 -0.31 9.15
N ILE A 192 -17.86 -1.18 8.70
CA ILE A 192 -17.74 -1.60 7.31
C ILE A 192 -17.60 -3.13 7.29
N SER A 193 -18.34 -3.79 6.42
CA SER A 193 -18.17 -5.22 6.21
C SER A 193 -16.96 -5.50 5.32
N ILE A 194 -16.37 -6.68 5.51
CA ILE A 194 -15.26 -7.14 4.67
C ILE A 194 -15.70 -7.23 3.20
N VAL A 195 -16.93 -7.66 2.93
CA VAL A 195 -17.49 -7.75 1.56
C VAL A 195 -17.55 -6.37 0.90
N GLU A 196 -18.10 -5.36 1.60
CA GLU A 196 -18.13 -3.98 1.10
C GLU A 196 -16.72 -3.46 0.82
N THR A 197 -15.76 -3.82 1.67
CA THR A 197 -14.36 -3.42 1.53
C THR A 197 -13.74 -4.00 0.25
N PHE A 198 -13.89 -5.30 0.01
CA PHE A 198 -13.41 -5.95 -1.22
C PHE A 198 -14.08 -5.39 -2.48
N GLN A 199 -15.37 -5.11 -2.39
CA GLN A 199 -16.13 -4.53 -3.49
C GLN A 199 -15.67 -3.11 -3.83
N PHE A 200 -15.52 -2.26 -2.81
CA PHE A 200 -14.97 -0.92 -2.96
C PHE A 200 -13.61 -0.97 -3.66
N HIS A 201 -12.72 -1.84 -3.19
CA HIS A 201 -11.39 -1.99 -3.78
C HIS A 201 -11.48 -2.37 -5.26
N THR A 202 -12.36 -3.33 -5.59
CA THR A 202 -12.57 -3.76 -6.98
C THR A 202 -13.07 -2.62 -7.88
N ASP A 203 -13.94 -1.75 -7.37
CA ASP A 203 -14.53 -0.65 -8.15
C ASP A 203 -13.60 0.56 -8.31
N ASN A 204 -12.65 0.78 -7.39
CA ASN A 204 -11.88 2.03 -7.31
C ASN A 204 -10.37 1.85 -7.43
N PHE A 205 -9.85 0.64 -7.24
CA PHE A 205 -8.42 0.38 -7.33
C PHE A 205 -8.04 -0.01 -8.76
N ASN A 206 -7.23 0.84 -9.40
CA ASN A 206 -6.80 0.67 -10.80
C ASN A 206 -5.64 -0.36 -10.94
N GLY A 207 -5.60 -1.37 -10.06
CA GLY A 207 -4.52 -2.35 -9.92
C GLY A 207 -4.90 -3.75 -10.39
N ALA A 208 -4.00 -4.72 -10.14
CA ALA A 208 -4.30 -6.11 -10.43
C ALA A 208 -5.39 -6.63 -9.46
N PRO A 209 -6.26 -7.55 -9.89
CA PRO A 209 -7.14 -8.25 -8.97
C PRO A 209 -6.31 -8.93 -7.88
N MET A 210 -6.76 -8.85 -6.63
CA MET A 210 -6.13 -9.58 -5.54
C MET A 210 -6.22 -11.08 -5.77
N ASP A 211 -5.14 -11.78 -5.50
CA ASP A 211 -5.12 -13.24 -5.51
C ASP A 211 -5.71 -13.84 -4.21
N ARG A 212 -5.95 -15.17 -4.21
CA ARG A 212 -6.55 -15.84 -3.06
C ARG A 212 -5.69 -15.73 -1.80
N CYS A 213 -4.37 -15.71 -1.93
CA CYS A 213 -3.45 -15.57 -0.79
C CYS A 213 -3.51 -14.14 -0.23
N GLU A 214 -3.60 -13.15 -1.11
CA GLU A 214 -3.79 -11.74 -0.75
C GLU A 214 -5.10 -11.53 0.01
N MET A 215 -6.20 -12.14 -0.44
CA MET A 215 -7.48 -12.08 0.27
C MET A 215 -7.42 -12.75 1.65
N LEU A 216 -6.76 -13.92 1.74
CA LEU A 216 -6.57 -14.61 3.02
C LEU A 216 -5.71 -13.79 3.98
N CYS A 217 -4.70 -13.07 3.48
CA CYS A 217 -3.86 -12.18 4.27
C CYS A 217 -4.67 -11.06 4.93
N VAL A 218 -5.60 -10.46 4.19
CA VAL A 218 -6.52 -9.43 4.72
C VAL A 218 -7.39 -10.01 5.83
N MET A 219 -7.99 -11.18 5.60
CA MET A 219 -8.85 -11.82 6.59
C MET A 219 -8.09 -12.12 7.89
N ALA A 220 -6.86 -12.63 7.77
CA ALA A 220 -6.02 -12.91 8.92
C ALA A 220 -5.66 -11.64 9.70
N PHE A 221 -5.30 -10.58 8.99
CA PHE A 221 -5.04 -9.28 9.61
C PHE A 221 -6.23 -8.81 10.45
N VAL A 222 -7.44 -8.80 9.88
CA VAL A 222 -8.63 -8.29 10.57
C VAL A 222 -8.95 -9.13 11.80
N LEU A 223 -8.85 -10.45 11.69
CA LEU A 223 -9.15 -11.35 12.80
C LEU A 223 -8.11 -11.25 13.92
N GLU A 224 -6.83 -11.16 13.58
CA GLU A 224 -5.76 -10.98 14.56
C GLU A 224 -5.88 -9.61 15.24
N TRP A 225 -6.11 -8.55 14.47
CA TRP A 225 -6.33 -7.22 15.04
C TRP A 225 -7.53 -7.20 15.99
N ALA A 226 -8.66 -7.81 15.60
CA ALA A 226 -9.83 -7.95 16.46
C ALA A 226 -9.54 -8.78 17.73
N HIS A 227 -8.68 -9.79 17.65
CA HIS A 227 -8.26 -10.56 18.81
C HIS A 227 -7.45 -9.70 19.78
N GLN A 228 -6.43 -8.99 19.27
CA GLN A 228 -5.56 -8.12 20.06
C GLN A 228 -6.32 -6.97 20.75
N THR A 229 -7.40 -6.48 20.12
CA THR A 229 -8.27 -5.45 20.70
C THR A 229 -9.43 -6.01 21.53
N ASN A 230 -9.45 -7.31 21.83
CA ASN A 230 -10.52 -8.00 22.57
C ASN A 230 -11.93 -7.73 21.98
N SER A 231 -12.01 -7.61 20.67
CA SER A 231 -13.24 -7.26 19.94
C SER A 231 -14.00 -8.48 19.43
N ILE A 232 -13.48 -9.69 19.66
CA ILE A 232 -14.12 -10.94 19.27
C ILE A 232 -15.15 -11.35 20.34
N PRO A 233 -16.44 -11.53 19.97
CA PRO A 233 -17.46 -12.02 20.90
C PRO A 233 -17.11 -13.41 21.44
N MET A 234 -17.43 -13.66 22.72
CA MET A 234 -17.07 -14.90 23.42
C MET A 234 -17.59 -16.16 22.70
N GLU A 235 -18.79 -16.08 22.12
CA GLU A 235 -19.43 -17.15 21.37
C GLU A 235 -18.73 -17.46 20.03
N LEU A 236 -17.90 -16.56 19.53
CA LEU A 236 -17.14 -16.72 18.28
C LEU A 236 -15.67 -17.11 18.51
N LEU A 237 -15.15 -17.02 19.74
CA LEU A 237 -13.74 -17.29 20.04
C LEU A 237 -13.26 -18.66 19.55
N LYS A 238 -14.06 -19.72 19.77
CA LYS A 238 -13.70 -21.07 19.30
C LYS A 238 -13.53 -21.11 17.78
N LYS A 239 -14.47 -20.52 17.04
CA LYS A 239 -14.42 -20.45 15.56
C LYS A 239 -13.24 -19.62 15.08
N HIS A 240 -12.94 -18.52 15.77
CA HIS A 240 -11.75 -17.71 15.48
C HIS A 240 -10.47 -18.53 15.61
N TYR A 241 -10.28 -19.25 16.72
CA TYR A 241 -9.08 -20.08 16.91
C TYR A 241 -8.96 -21.19 15.87
N GLU A 242 -10.07 -21.86 15.51
CA GLU A 242 -10.11 -22.87 14.44
C GLU A 242 -9.69 -22.28 13.07
N TRP A 243 -10.16 -21.06 12.77
CA TRP A 243 -9.79 -20.36 11.55
C TRP A 243 -8.30 -19.99 11.54
N CYS A 244 -7.80 -19.37 12.61
CA CYS A 244 -6.38 -18.97 12.73
C CYS A 244 -5.46 -20.19 12.64
N TYR A 245 -5.83 -21.30 13.27
CA TYR A 245 -5.09 -22.56 13.17
C TYR A 245 -5.04 -23.09 11.74
N THR A 246 -6.16 -23.08 11.04
CA THR A 246 -6.24 -23.52 9.63
C THR A 246 -5.38 -22.65 8.73
N TYR A 247 -5.50 -21.33 8.88
CA TYR A 247 -4.71 -20.35 8.15
C TYR A 247 -3.20 -20.53 8.39
N ALA A 248 -2.77 -20.69 9.65
CA ALA A 248 -1.37 -20.91 9.99
C ALA A 248 -0.80 -22.17 9.32
N ARG A 249 -1.59 -23.26 9.23
CA ARG A 249 -1.19 -24.48 8.51
C ARG A 249 -1.06 -24.25 7.00
N MET A 250 -2.02 -23.55 6.40
CA MET A 250 -1.97 -23.22 4.97
C MET A 250 -0.78 -22.32 4.64
N SER A 251 -0.55 -21.30 5.46
CA SER A 251 0.59 -20.39 5.37
C SER A 251 1.91 -21.16 5.45
N ASN A 252 2.07 -22.01 6.47
CA ASN A 252 3.29 -22.80 6.65
C ASN A 252 3.49 -23.78 5.48
N PHE A 253 2.42 -24.38 4.95
CA PHE A 253 2.52 -25.23 3.78
C PHE A 253 3.01 -24.44 2.55
N TYR A 254 2.42 -23.28 2.28
CA TYR A 254 2.83 -22.41 1.16
C TYR A 254 4.29 -21.95 1.30
N MET A 255 4.70 -21.54 2.50
CA MET A 255 6.09 -21.15 2.80
C MET A 255 7.10 -22.26 2.49
N ASN A 256 6.77 -23.50 2.84
CA ASN A 256 7.65 -24.65 2.62
C ASN A 256 7.63 -25.16 1.17
N HIS A 257 6.73 -24.65 0.32
CA HIS A 257 6.54 -25.11 -1.07
C HIS A 257 6.40 -23.93 -2.03
N SER A 258 7.27 -22.91 -1.90
CA SER A 258 7.22 -21.65 -2.67
C SER A 258 7.37 -21.79 -4.21
N ASN A 259 7.61 -23.01 -4.70
CA ASN A 259 7.79 -23.32 -6.12
C ASN A 259 6.53 -23.92 -6.78
N MET A 260 5.41 -24.04 -6.04
CA MET A 260 4.08 -24.34 -6.59
C MET A 260 3.29 -23.06 -6.85
#